data_AF-A0A7Y3MYN8-F1
#
_entry.id   AF-A0A7Y3MYN8-F1
#
_cell.length_a   1.000
_cell.length_b   1.000
_cell.length_c   1.000
_cell.angle_alpha   90.00
_cell.angle_beta   90.00
_cell.angle_gamma   90.00
#
_symmetry.space_group_name_H-M   'P 1'
#
loop_
_entity.id
_entity.type
_entity.pdbx_description
1 polymer ?
#
loop_
_entity_poly.entity_id
_entity_poly.type
_entity_poly.pdbx_seq_one_letter_code
_entity_poly.pdbx_strand_id
1 'polypeptide(L)'
;LDSLLSEALDMSGAFEVPPTDTPGWSILLAGLELSAHGHQQAGADMLARSVAWYEEELSRRPDDPALPFASAVARYYSGDLDVLPLFRDWSQAAPDNIDYVGFVGVLSARQGDDRGAASADARLAELDDAYRFGQHTRWRARIAALRNDLDRSMILLEESFSQGMSLHFGQQWGWLHIDPDLAPLRDSESFRAFIAPR
;
A
#
# COMPACT_ATOMS: atom_id res chain seq x y z
N LEU A 1 -15.91 29.63 11.96
CA LEU A 1 -16.26 28.50 11.08
C LEU A 1 -15.00 27.90 10.42
N ASP A 2 -13.96 28.70 10.15
CA ASP A 2 -12.68 28.19 9.60
C ASP A 2 -11.80 27.37 10.56
N SER A 3 -11.83 27.59 11.89
CA SER A 3 -10.91 26.85 12.78
C SER A 3 -11.40 25.44 13.14
N LEU A 4 -12.71 25.18 13.09
CA LEU A 4 -13.28 23.85 13.36
C LEU A 4 -13.07 22.89 12.17
N LEU A 5 -12.89 23.43 10.96
CA LEU A 5 -12.57 22.64 9.77
C LEU A 5 -11.09 22.24 9.75
N SER A 6 -10.18 23.10 10.26
CA SER A 6 -8.75 22.75 10.38
C SER A 6 -8.50 21.77 11.53
N GLU A 7 -9.18 21.93 12.68
CA GLU A 7 -9.13 20.94 13.77
C GLU A 7 -9.71 19.58 13.38
N ALA A 8 -10.72 19.55 12.50
CA ALA A 8 -11.27 18.28 12.00
C ALA A 8 -10.29 17.55 11.06
N LEU A 9 -9.46 18.29 10.30
CA LEU A 9 -8.40 17.73 9.46
C LEU A 9 -7.18 17.28 10.28
N ASP A 10 -6.90 17.90 11.42
CA ASP A 10 -5.86 17.46 12.37
C ASP A 10 -6.30 16.25 13.23
N MET A 11 -7.60 16.13 13.54
CA MET A 11 -8.14 15.05 14.39
C MET A 11 -8.47 13.76 13.62
N SER A 12 -8.73 13.83 12.32
CA SER A 12 -8.59 12.66 11.46
C SER A 12 -7.13 12.63 11.02
N GLY A 13 -6.27 11.86 11.68
CA GLY A 13 -4.93 11.59 11.15
C GLY A 13 -5.10 11.25 9.68
N ALA A 14 -4.69 12.19 8.81
CA ALA A 14 -5.20 12.26 7.45
C ALA A 14 -4.97 10.90 6.83
N PHE A 15 -6.07 10.25 6.44
CA PHE A 15 -5.98 9.14 5.51
C PHE A 15 -5.39 9.75 4.24
N GLU A 16 -4.07 9.75 4.12
CA GLU A 16 -3.38 10.00 2.87
C GLU A 16 -3.60 8.79 1.97
N VAL A 17 -4.86 8.54 1.63
CA VAL A 17 -5.16 7.72 0.48
C VAL A 17 -4.70 8.53 -0.72
N PRO A 18 -3.89 7.99 -1.64
CA PRO A 18 -3.58 8.67 -2.87
C PRO A 18 -4.91 9.08 -3.53
N PRO A 19 -5.03 10.29 -4.10
CA PRO A 19 -6.27 10.72 -4.73
C PRO A 19 -6.64 9.72 -5.84
N THR A 20 -7.66 8.91 -5.56
CA THR A 20 -8.04 7.75 -6.37
C THR A 20 -8.81 8.16 -7.63
N ASP A 21 -9.16 9.44 -7.73
CA ASP A 21 -9.87 10.08 -8.83
C ASP A 21 -8.92 10.73 -9.86
N THR A 22 -7.62 10.44 -9.79
CA THR A 22 -6.63 10.96 -10.73
C THR A 22 -6.39 10.05 -11.94
N PRO A 23 -6.02 10.61 -13.11
CA PRO A 23 -5.50 9.82 -14.22
C PRO A 23 -4.30 8.94 -13.84
N GLY A 24 -3.36 9.47 -13.04
CA GLY A 24 -2.19 8.73 -12.56
C GLY A 24 -2.56 7.46 -11.79
N TRP A 25 -3.54 7.54 -10.90
CA TRP A 25 -4.06 6.39 -10.16
C TRP A 25 -4.76 5.37 -11.05
N SER A 26 -5.58 5.83 -11.99
CA SER A 26 -6.27 4.94 -12.94
C SER A 26 -5.29 4.17 -13.83
N ILE A 27 -4.20 4.83 -14.26
CA ILE A 27 -3.12 4.20 -15.04
C ILE A 27 -2.34 3.19 -14.19
N LEU A 28 -2.06 3.52 -12.92
CA LEU A 28 -1.41 2.61 -11.97
C LEU A 28 -2.21 1.32 -11.82
N LEU A 29 -3.51 1.45 -11.56
CA LEU A 29 -4.43 0.33 -11.43
C LEU A 29 -4.45 -0.56 -12.66
N ALA A 30 -4.53 0.04 -13.85
CA ALA A 30 -4.46 -0.71 -15.11
C ALA A 30 -3.14 -1.50 -15.24
N GLY A 31 -2.02 -0.93 -14.80
CA GLY A 31 -0.72 -1.60 -14.79
C GLY A 31 -0.67 -2.81 -13.84
N LEU A 32 -1.22 -2.68 -12.64
CA LEU A 32 -1.31 -3.76 -11.65
C LEU A 32 -2.22 -4.89 -12.14
N GLU A 33 -3.39 -4.57 -12.70
CA GLU A 33 -4.31 -5.52 -13.31
C GLU A 33 -3.62 -6.31 -14.43
N LEU A 34 -3.05 -5.62 -15.43
CA LEU A 34 -2.35 -6.26 -16.54
C LEU A 34 -1.24 -7.21 -16.03
N SER A 35 -0.49 -6.78 -15.01
CA SER A 35 0.57 -7.59 -14.41
C SER A 35 0.02 -8.85 -13.73
N ALA A 36 -1.10 -8.73 -13.02
CA ALA A 36 -1.77 -9.84 -12.34
C ALA A 36 -2.34 -10.88 -13.31
N HIS A 37 -2.77 -10.46 -14.50
CA HIS A 37 -3.36 -11.32 -15.53
C HIS A 37 -2.36 -11.85 -16.57
N GLY A 38 -1.06 -11.73 -16.32
CA GLY A 38 -0.04 -12.34 -17.20
C GLY A 38 0.51 -11.43 -18.31
N HIS A 39 0.14 -10.15 -18.34
CA HIS A 39 0.56 -9.19 -19.36
C HIS A 39 1.72 -8.31 -18.87
N GLN A 40 2.86 -8.91 -18.49
CA GLN A 40 3.94 -8.21 -17.77
C GLN A 40 4.46 -6.97 -18.48
N GLN A 41 4.75 -7.04 -19.79
CA GLN A 41 5.28 -5.88 -20.53
C GLN A 41 4.26 -4.73 -20.57
N ALA A 42 3.01 -5.03 -20.90
CA ALA A 42 1.96 -4.02 -20.95
C ALA A 42 1.69 -3.42 -19.56
N GLY A 43 1.76 -4.23 -18.51
CA GLY A 43 1.68 -3.77 -17.12
C GLY A 43 2.80 -2.81 -16.75
N ALA A 44 4.06 -3.18 -17.06
CA ALA A 44 5.22 -2.33 -16.83
C ALA A 44 5.12 -0.99 -17.60
N ASP A 45 4.67 -1.03 -18.85
CA ASP A 45 4.47 0.18 -19.67
C ASP A 45 3.42 1.12 -19.03
N MET A 46 2.33 0.58 -18.47
CA MET A 46 1.34 1.40 -17.75
C MET A 46 1.91 1.98 -16.44
N LEU A 47 2.63 1.19 -15.65
CA LEU A 47 3.24 1.66 -14.42
C LEU A 47 4.23 2.81 -14.67
N ALA A 48 5.06 2.69 -15.71
CA ALA A 48 5.96 3.77 -16.14
C ALA A 48 5.20 5.05 -16.56
N ARG A 49 4.04 4.90 -17.23
CA ARG A 49 3.17 6.04 -17.58
C ARG A 49 2.54 6.70 -16.34
N SER A 50 2.20 5.92 -15.32
CA SER A 50 1.69 6.48 -14.06
C SER A 50 2.75 7.36 -13.38
N VAL A 51 4.00 6.86 -13.30
CA VAL A 51 5.14 7.63 -12.77
C VAL A 51 5.33 8.93 -13.55
N ALA A 52 5.42 8.85 -14.88
CA ALA A 52 5.61 10.03 -15.73
C ALA A 52 4.49 11.07 -15.56
N TRP A 53 3.24 10.63 -15.37
CA TRP A 53 2.12 11.53 -15.10
C TRP A 53 2.29 12.27 -13.77
N TYR A 54 2.65 11.56 -12.69
CA TYR A 54 2.87 12.19 -11.39
C TYR A 54 4.08 13.13 -11.38
N GLU A 55 5.15 12.82 -12.11
CA GLU A 55 6.31 13.71 -12.26
C GLU A 55 5.93 15.03 -12.95
N GLU A 56 5.10 14.94 -14.00
CA GLU A 56 4.59 16.10 -14.71
C GLU A 56 3.66 16.95 -13.82
N GLU A 57 2.78 16.30 -13.06
CA GLU A 57 1.87 16.99 -12.14
C GLU A 57 2.58 17.67 -10.97
N LEU A 58 3.60 17.03 -10.39
CA LEU A 58 4.47 17.65 -9.39
C LEU A 58 5.19 18.89 -9.95
N SER A 59 5.58 18.85 -11.23
CA SER A 59 6.20 20.00 -11.90
C SER A 59 5.23 21.16 -12.12
N ARG A 60 3.94 20.86 -12.33
CA ARG A 60 2.88 21.87 -12.51
C ARG A 60 2.34 22.41 -11.20
N ARG A 61 2.24 21.57 -10.18
CA ARG A 61 1.60 21.84 -8.89
C ARG A 61 2.54 21.43 -7.74
N PRO A 62 3.71 22.09 -7.60
CA PRO A 62 4.71 21.70 -6.61
C PRO A 62 4.23 21.85 -5.15
N ASP A 63 3.22 22.69 -4.91
CA ASP A 63 2.68 22.97 -3.58
C ASP A 63 1.48 22.08 -3.20
N ASP A 64 1.07 21.13 -4.06
CA ASP A 64 -0.03 20.20 -3.75
C ASP A 64 0.45 19.11 -2.77
N PRO A 65 -0.07 19.07 -1.53
CA PRO A 65 0.44 18.17 -0.51
C PRO A 65 0.11 16.69 -0.78
N ALA A 66 -0.86 16.38 -1.65
CA ALA A 66 -1.24 14.99 -1.93
C ALA A 66 -0.37 14.33 -3.01
N LEU A 67 0.24 15.12 -3.90
CA LEU A 67 1.03 14.59 -5.02
C LEU A 67 2.31 13.85 -4.61
N PRO A 68 3.10 14.30 -3.61
CA PRO A 68 4.32 13.61 -3.22
C PRO A 68 4.09 12.16 -2.81
N PHE A 69 3.10 11.90 -1.96
CA PHE A 69 2.76 10.55 -1.52
C PHE A 69 2.29 9.69 -2.71
N ALA A 70 1.36 10.19 -3.52
CA ALA A 70 0.85 9.46 -4.67
C ALA A 70 1.94 9.13 -5.71
N SER A 71 2.88 10.05 -5.94
CA SER A 71 4.05 9.84 -6.79
C SER A 71 4.97 8.75 -6.24
N ALA A 72 5.26 8.77 -4.94
CA ALA A 72 6.08 7.75 -4.28
C ALA A 72 5.44 6.35 -4.37
N VAL A 73 4.12 6.26 -4.22
CA VAL A 73 3.36 5.02 -4.40
C VAL A 73 3.44 4.50 -5.84
N ALA A 74 3.32 5.38 -6.85
CA ALA A 74 3.47 4.99 -8.24
C ALA A 74 4.88 4.47 -8.56
N ARG A 75 5.91 5.16 -8.06
CA ARG A 75 7.32 4.75 -8.18
C ARG A 75 7.55 3.38 -7.53
N TYR A 76 7.05 3.19 -6.31
CA TYR A 76 7.11 1.90 -5.63
C TYR A 76 6.54 0.76 -6.48
N TYR A 77 5.30 0.92 -6.98
CA TYR A 77 4.66 -0.13 -7.76
C TYR A 77 5.31 -0.34 -9.13
N SER A 78 6.01 0.65 -9.69
CA SER A 78 6.88 0.47 -10.87
C SER A 78 8.20 -0.27 -10.58
N GLY A 79 8.48 -0.58 -9.32
CA GLY A 79 9.67 -1.32 -8.88
C GLY A 79 10.84 -0.43 -8.46
N ASP A 80 10.63 0.88 -8.32
CA ASP A 80 11.65 1.78 -7.80
C ASP A 80 11.76 1.63 -6.28
N LEU A 81 12.84 0.99 -5.82
CA LEU A 81 13.12 0.79 -4.41
C LEU A 81 13.87 1.98 -3.79
N ASP A 82 14.35 2.94 -4.59
CA ASP A 82 15.10 4.11 -4.12
C ASP A 82 14.18 5.14 -3.45
N VAL A 83 12.86 4.89 -3.43
CA VAL A 83 11.88 5.65 -2.63
C VAL A 83 11.91 5.31 -1.14
N LEU A 84 12.61 4.26 -0.71
CA LEU A 84 12.66 3.86 0.70
C LEU A 84 13.10 4.98 1.68
N PRO A 85 14.14 5.79 1.40
CA PRO A 85 14.52 6.89 2.29
C PRO A 85 13.37 7.89 2.51
N LEU A 86 12.59 8.19 1.46
CA LEU A 86 11.44 9.09 1.54
C LEU A 86 10.36 8.56 2.51
N PHE A 87 10.00 7.29 2.40
CA PHE A 87 9.05 6.65 3.32
C PHE A 87 9.60 6.54 4.74
N ARG A 88 10.93 6.37 4.92
CA ARG A 88 11.55 6.37 6.25
C ARG A 88 11.43 7.74 6.90
N ASP A 89 11.69 8.82 6.16
CA ASP A 89 11.57 10.18 6.68
C ASP A 89 10.12 10.49 7.06
N TRP A 90 9.15 10.14 6.21
CA TRP A 90 7.72 10.27 6.50
C TRP A 90 7.28 9.43 7.71
N SER A 91 7.73 8.18 7.82
CA SER A 91 7.42 7.31 8.95
C SER A 91 8.02 7.82 10.27
N GLN A 92 9.19 8.47 10.24
CA GLN A 92 9.76 9.12 11.43
C GLN A 92 8.96 10.37 11.84
N ALA A 93 8.50 11.15 10.86
CA ALA A 93 7.70 12.35 11.11
C ALA A 93 6.29 12.02 11.62
N ALA A 94 5.70 10.92 11.14
CA ALA A 94 4.36 10.45 11.50
C ALA A 94 4.38 8.95 11.84
N PRO A 95 4.86 8.56 13.04
CA PRO A 95 5.09 7.15 13.41
C PRO A 95 3.80 6.33 13.62
N ASP A 96 2.63 6.97 13.66
CA ASP A 96 1.32 6.31 13.76
C ASP A 96 0.62 6.17 12.40
N ASN A 97 1.18 6.76 11.34
CA ASN A 97 0.68 6.62 9.97
C ASN A 97 0.99 5.20 9.45
N ILE A 98 -0.08 4.42 9.27
CA ILE A 98 0.00 3.00 8.91
C ILE A 98 0.66 2.79 7.55
N ASP A 99 0.34 3.62 6.56
CA ASP A 99 0.83 3.44 5.20
C ASP A 99 2.32 3.75 5.12
N TYR A 100 2.80 4.79 5.82
CA TYR A 100 4.22 5.12 5.85
C TYR A 100 5.04 3.96 6.44
N VAL A 101 4.62 3.43 7.59
CA VAL A 101 5.28 2.29 8.23
C VAL A 101 5.17 1.04 7.35
N GLY A 102 4.00 0.83 6.72
CA GLY A 102 3.73 -0.25 5.79
C GLY A 102 4.68 -0.27 4.60
N PHE A 103 4.81 0.87 3.91
CA PHE A 103 5.74 1.04 2.79
C PHE A 103 7.19 0.82 3.21
N VAL A 104 7.63 1.34 4.36
CA VAL A 104 8.97 1.04 4.90
C VAL A 104 9.18 -0.46 5.04
N GLY A 105 8.20 -1.19 5.56
CA GLY A 105 8.27 -2.64 5.74
C GLY A 105 8.40 -3.42 4.44
N VAL A 106 7.52 -3.16 3.45
CA VAL A 106 7.53 -3.89 2.17
C VAL A 106 8.75 -3.52 1.31
N LEU A 107 9.18 -2.25 1.30
CA LEU A 107 10.40 -1.81 0.62
C LEU A 107 11.64 -2.44 1.25
N SER A 108 11.72 -2.49 2.58
CA SER A 108 12.83 -3.14 3.28
C SER A 108 12.87 -4.64 2.96
N ALA A 109 11.72 -5.32 2.96
CA ALA A 109 11.65 -6.74 2.60
C ALA A 109 12.09 -6.99 1.14
N ARG A 110 11.65 -6.15 0.20
CA ARG A 110 12.04 -6.22 -1.22
C ARG A 110 13.54 -5.98 -1.44
N GLN A 111 14.18 -5.16 -0.62
CA GLN A 111 15.64 -4.93 -0.65
C GLN A 111 16.45 -6.00 0.10
N GLY A 112 15.82 -6.98 0.76
CA GLY A 112 16.49 -7.95 1.61
C GLY A 112 16.94 -7.41 2.98
N ASP A 113 16.45 -6.24 3.39
CA ASP A 113 16.65 -5.68 4.73
C ASP A 113 15.67 -6.33 5.72
N ASP A 114 16.01 -7.54 6.15
CA ASP A 114 15.22 -8.32 7.10
C ASP A 114 15.01 -7.60 8.43
N ARG A 115 15.98 -6.79 8.86
CA ARG A 115 15.87 -6.03 10.12
C ARG A 115 14.87 -4.89 9.97
N GLY A 116 14.96 -4.13 8.88
CA GLY A 116 14.03 -3.05 8.57
C GLY A 116 12.59 -3.57 8.44
N ALA A 117 12.40 -4.68 7.72
CA ALA A 117 11.10 -5.31 7.56
C ALA A 117 10.52 -5.80 8.89
N ALA A 118 11.32 -6.44 9.75
CA ALA A 118 10.88 -6.91 11.07
C ALA A 118 10.55 -5.75 12.01
N SER A 119 11.32 -4.66 11.95
CA SER A 119 11.05 -3.45 12.75
C SER A 119 9.72 -2.81 12.36
N ALA A 120 9.41 -2.73 11.06
CA ALA A 120 8.14 -2.20 10.57
C ALA A 120 6.95 -3.11 10.95
N ASP A 121 7.09 -4.44 10.82
CA ASP A 121 6.06 -5.41 11.27
C ASP A 121 5.77 -5.27 12.77
N ALA A 122 6.80 -5.18 13.61
CA ALA A 122 6.64 -4.97 15.04
C ALA A 122 5.91 -3.65 15.34
N ARG A 123 6.30 -2.56 14.65
CA ARG A 123 5.64 -1.27 14.82
C ARG A 123 4.17 -1.33 14.41
N LEU A 124 3.84 -1.94 13.28
CA LEU A 124 2.45 -2.12 12.84
C LEU A 124 1.64 -2.98 13.82
N ALA A 125 2.26 -3.93 14.51
CA ALA A 125 1.61 -4.74 15.53
C ALA A 125 1.26 -3.94 16.80
N GLU A 126 2.00 -2.88 17.11
CA GLU A 126 1.72 -1.98 18.24
C GLU A 126 0.56 -1.01 17.96
N LEU A 127 0.18 -0.82 16.70
CA LEU A 127 -0.88 0.08 16.27
C LEU A 127 -2.30 -0.51 16.46
N ASP A 128 -2.51 -1.44 17.39
CA ASP A 128 -3.71 -2.27 17.55
C ASP A 128 -4.93 -1.52 18.15
N ASP A 129 -5.46 -0.55 17.41
CA ASP A 129 -6.71 0.15 17.74
C ASP A 129 -7.86 -0.23 16.79
N ALA A 130 -9.05 -0.46 17.35
CA ALA A 130 -10.24 -0.94 16.65
C ALA A 130 -10.69 -0.02 15.49
N TYR A 131 -10.31 1.27 15.52
CA TYR A 131 -10.64 2.25 14.47
C TYR A 131 -9.77 2.14 13.21
N ARG A 132 -8.81 1.21 13.15
CA ARG A 132 -7.90 1.04 12.00
C ARG A 132 -8.36 -0.03 11.00
N PHE A 133 -9.48 -0.71 11.27
CA PHE A 133 -10.16 -1.63 10.36
C PHE A 133 -9.21 -2.65 9.68
N GLY A 134 -8.25 -3.19 10.44
CA GLY A 134 -7.29 -4.20 9.96
C GLY A 134 -6.24 -3.73 8.96
N GLN A 135 -6.11 -2.43 8.68
CA GLN A 135 -5.12 -1.91 7.71
C GLN A 135 -3.68 -2.22 8.11
N HIS A 136 -3.32 -2.03 9.39
CA HIS A 136 -1.99 -2.38 9.87
C HIS A 136 -1.72 -3.88 9.73
N THR A 137 -2.71 -4.74 10.01
CA THR A 137 -2.59 -6.20 9.89
C THR A 137 -2.44 -6.64 8.44
N ARG A 138 -3.12 -5.98 7.49
CA ARG A 138 -2.91 -6.22 6.05
C ARG A 138 -1.47 -5.87 5.63
N TRP A 139 -0.94 -4.75 6.10
CA TRP A 139 0.47 -4.39 5.83
C TRP A 139 1.44 -5.43 6.39
N ARG A 140 1.20 -5.92 7.61
CA ARG A 140 1.98 -7.02 8.20
C ARG A 140 1.91 -8.28 7.35
N ALA A 141 0.75 -8.61 6.78
CA ALA A 141 0.60 -9.74 5.87
C ALA A 141 1.46 -9.59 4.60
N ARG A 142 1.48 -8.39 3.98
CA ARG A 142 2.34 -8.08 2.83
C ARG A 142 3.82 -8.25 3.17
N ILE A 143 4.25 -7.76 4.34
CA ILE A 143 5.63 -7.92 4.82
C ILE A 143 5.96 -9.41 5.02
N ALA A 144 5.08 -10.18 5.65
CA ALA A 144 5.28 -11.62 5.85
C ALA A 144 5.39 -12.38 4.53
N ALA A 145 4.53 -12.07 3.54
CA ALA A 145 4.58 -12.68 2.21
C ALA A 145 5.93 -12.41 1.51
N LEU A 146 6.40 -11.16 1.51
CA LEU A 146 7.69 -10.78 0.92
C LEU A 146 8.89 -11.40 1.62
N ARG A 147 8.75 -11.72 2.92
CA ARG A 147 9.75 -12.47 3.70
C ARG A 147 9.62 -13.99 3.56
N ASN A 148 8.75 -14.46 2.67
CA ASN A 148 8.46 -15.88 2.42
C ASN A 148 7.87 -16.64 3.64
N ASP A 149 7.22 -15.92 4.57
CA ASP A 149 6.46 -16.49 5.69
C ASP A 149 4.98 -16.57 5.31
N LEU A 150 4.66 -17.51 4.41
CA LEU A 150 3.36 -17.60 3.74
C LEU A 150 2.23 -17.96 4.69
N ASP A 151 2.49 -18.86 5.66
CA ASP A 151 1.52 -19.27 6.67
C ASP A 151 1.12 -18.08 7.55
N ARG A 152 2.12 -17.31 8.02
CA ARG A 152 1.85 -16.11 8.81
C ARG A 152 1.14 -15.04 8.00
N SER A 153 1.50 -14.88 6.72
CA SER A 153 0.82 -13.93 5.84
C SER A 153 -0.67 -14.25 5.70
N MET A 154 -1.04 -15.51 5.51
CA MET A 154 -2.43 -15.94 5.45
C MET A 154 -3.19 -15.69 6.77
N ILE A 155 -2.59 -16.05 7.91
CA ILE A 155 -3.19 -15.79 9.23
C ILE A 155 -3.47 -14.30 9.41
N LEU A 156 -2.52 -13.44 9.04
CA LEU A 156 -2.68 -11.98 9.14
C LEU A 156 -3.74 -11.44 8.16
N LEU A 157 -3.87 -12.00 6.97
CA LEU A 157 -4.95 -11.62 6.04
C LEU A 157 -6.32 -11.94 6.63
N GLU A 158 -6.51 -13.15 7.15
CA GLU A 158 -7.76 -13.56 7.82
C GLU A 158 -8.06 -12.68 9.04
N GLU A 159 -7.04 -12.40 9.86
CA GLU A 159 -7.15 -11.52 11.02
C GLU A 159 -7.55 -10.10 10.61
N SER A 160 -6.94 -9.53 9.57
CA SER A 160 -7.27 -8.18 9.08
C SER A 160 -8.75 -8.06 8.69
N PHE A 161 -9.32 -9.11 8.12
CA PHE A 161 -10.74 -9.17 7.77
C PHE A 161 -11.63 -9.29 8.99
N SER A 162 -11.23 -10.07 10.00
CA SER A 162 -11.93 -10.15 11.28
C SER A 162 -11.95 -8.80 12.02
N GLN A 163 -10.92 -7.97 11.81
CA GLN A 163 -10.80 -6.61 12.34
C GLN A 163 -11.61 -5.56 11.54
N GLY A 164 -12.41 -5.99 10.56
CA GLY A 164 -13.29 -5.09 9.82
C GLY A 164 -12.68 -4.51 8.54
N MET A 165 -11.56 -5.06 8.05
CA MET A 165 -11.12 -4.82 6.68
C MET A 165 -12.24 -5.28 5.75
N SER A 166 -13.01 -4.32 5.23
CA SER A 166 -14.20 -4.63 4.46
C SER A 166 -13.85 -4.80 2.99
N LEU A 167 -14.12 -6.00 2.51
CA LEU A 167 -14.25 -6.31 1.08
C LEU A 167 -15.27 -5.41 0.35
N HIS A 168 -16.15 -4.71 1.06
CA HIS A 168 -17.38 -4.13 0.52
C HIS A 168 -17.30 -2.67 0.03
N PHE A 169 -16.12 -2.03 0.08
CA PHE A 169 -15.92 -0.76 -0.62
C PHE A 169 -15.30 -0.98 -1.99
N GLY A 170 -16.09 -1.52 -2.94
CA GLY A 170 -15.99 -1.44 -4.42
C GLY A 170 -14.65 -1.56 -5.17
N GLN A 171 -13.56 -1.72 -4.44
CA GLN A 171 -12.16 -1.54 -4.85
C GLN A 171 -11.34 -2.64 -4.16
N GLN A 172 -11.58 -2.91 -2.87
CA GLN A 172 -10.72 -3.79 -2.05
C GLN A 172 -10.72 -5.27 -2.47
N TRP A 173 -11.83 -5.80 -2.98
CA TRP A 173 -11.90 -7.12 -3.64
C TRP A 173 -10.93 -7.22 -4.83
N GLY A 174 -10.85 -6.14 -5.61
CA GLY A 174 -9.93 -6.02 -6.73
C GLY A 174 -8.47 -5.91 -6.28
N TRP A 175 -8.20 -5.23 -5.17
CA TRP A 175 -6.83 -4.96 -4.75
C TRP A 175 -6.02 -6.20 -4.36
N LEU A 176 -6.58 -7.18 -3.63
CA LEU A 176 -5.76 -8.31 -3.14
C LEU A 176 -5.23 -9.21 -4.26
N HIS A 177 -6.00 -9.40 -5.34
CA HIS A 177 -5.55 -10.24 -6.45
C HIS A 177 -4.49 -9.55 -7.31
N ILE A 178 -4.58 -8.22 -7.43
CA ILE A 178 -3.58 -7.40 -8.14
C ILE A 178 -2.38 -6.99 -7.28
N ASP A 179 -2.44 -7.13 -5.95
CA ASP A 179 -1.39 -6.73 -5.01
C ASP A 179 -0.10 -7.53 -5.28
N PRO A 180 0.97 -6.90 -5.80
CA PRO A 180 2.20 -7.60 -6.12
C PRO A 180 2.96 -8.06 -4.87
N ASP A 181 2.66 -7.53 -3.68
CA ASP A 181 3.30 -7.97 -2.43
C ASP A 181 2.72 -9.29 -1.92
N LEU A 182 1.53 -9.67 -2.40
CA LEU A 182 0.89 -10.95 -2.12
C LEU A 182 1.10 -11.94 -3.26
N ALA A 183 1.90 -11.60 -4.28
CA ALA A 183 2.26 -12.51 -5.37
C ALA A 183 2.78 -13.87 -4.87
N PRO A 184 3.60 -13.97 -3.80
CA PRO A 184 4.04 -15.26 -3.25
C PRO A 184 2.90 -16.18 -2.78
N LEU A 185 1.71 -15.63 -2.46
CA LEU A 185 0.55 -16.40 -2.04
C LEU A 185 -0.30 -16.92 -3.20
N ARG A 186 -0.08 -16.46 -4.45
CA ARG A 186 -0.95 -16.78 -5.60
C ARG A 186 -1.06 -18.26 -5.92
N ASP A 187 -0.06 -19.06 -5.52
CA ASP A 187 -0.05 -20.50 -5.71
C ASP A 187 -0.70 -21.29 -4.56
N SER A 188 -1.00 -20.63 -3.44
CA SER A 188 -1.70 -21.23 -2.30
C SER A 188 -3.18 -21.44 -2.61
N GLU A 189 -3.67 -22.66 -2.35
CA GLU A 189 -5.10 -22.96 -2.42
C GLU A 189 -5.91 -22.12 -1.41
N SER A 190 -5.38 -21.94 -0.20
CA SER A 190 -6.02 -21.10 0.84
C SER A 190 -6.17 -19.66 0.38
N PHE A 191 -5.14 -19.08 -0.23
CA PHE A 191 -5.22 -17.72 -0.75
C PHE A 191 -6.23 -17.61 -1.90
N ARG A 192 -6.20 -18.53 -2.86
CA ARG A 192 -7.17 -18.56 -3.97
C ARG A 192 -8.61 -18.67 -3.48
N ALA A 193 -8.87 -19.53 -2.48
CA ALA A 193 -10.18 -19.65 -1.86
C ALA A 193 -10.57 -18.36 -1.11
N PHE A 194 -9.62 -17.72 -0.43
CA PHE A 194 -9.83 -16.48 0.30
C PHE A 194 -10.24 -15.31 -0.60
N ILE A 195 -9.63 -15.20 -1.79
CA ILE A 195 -9.91 -14.15 -2.79
C ILE A 195 -10.89 -14.58 -3.90
N ALA A 196 -11.61 -15.71 -3.75
CA ALA A 196 -12.58 -16.18 -4.74
C ALA A 196 -13.94 -15.49 -4.55
N PRO A 197 -14.54 -14.88 -5.60
CA PRO A 197 -15.81 -14.14 -5.49
C PRO A 197 -16.86 -14.88 -4.66
N ARG A 198 -17.43 -14.20 -3.67
CA ARG A 198 -18.47 -14.75 -2.78
C ARG A 198 -19.87 -14.48 -3.31
#